data_AF-B0RVX5-F1
#
_entry.id   AF-B0RVX5-F1
#
_cell.length_a   1.000
_cell.length_b   1.000
_cell.length_c   1.000
_cell.angle_alpha   90.00
_cell.angle_beta   90.00
_cell.angle_gamma   90.00
#
_symmetry.space_group_name_H-M   'P 1'
#
loop_
_entity.id
_entity.type
_entity.pdbx_description
1 polymer ?
#
loop_
_entity_poly.entity_id
_entity_poly.type
_entity_poly.pdbx_seq_one_letter_code
_entity_poly.pdbx_strand_id
1 'polypeptide(L)' 'MGKKTTSTDYHLAEPLLDEEERAFRTKMVETTYRVLKANKVRPPKRVKHLSQLYVDGLISDKELSVLLNALTSK' A
#
# COMPACT_ATOMS: atom_id res chain seq x y z
N MET A 1 26.45 -12.92 22.21
CA MET A 1 26.37 -12.38 20.83
C MET A 1 24.99 -11.75 20.65
N GLY A 2 24.88 -10.43 20.86
CA GLY A 2 23.60 -9.72 20.80
C GLY A 2 23.14 -9.53 19.36
N LYS A 3 21.98 -10.09 19.01
CA LYS A 3 21.34 -9.88 17.70
C LYS A 3 20.97 -8.40 17.59
N LYS A 4 21.66 -7.66 16.73
CA LYS A 4 21.25 -6.31 16.33
C LYS A 4 19.97 -6.45 15.50
N THR A 5 18.82 -6.31 16.14
CA THR A 5 17.57 -6.02 15.45
C THR A 5 17.73 -4.62 14.84
N THR A 6 18.00 -4.55 13.54
CA THR A 6 17.80 -3.32 12.77
C THR A 6 16.33 -2.98 12.89
N SER A 7 16.02 -2.03 13.77
CA SER A 7 14.72 -1.40 13.84
C SER A 7 14.52 -0.71 12.51
N THR A 8 13.67 -1.25 11.65
CA THR A 8 13.07 -0.48 10.56
C THR A 8 12.02 0.41 11.19
N ASP A 9 12.48 1.37 12.00
CA ASP A 9 11.69 2.52 12.38
C ASP A 9 11.59 3.36 11.11
N TYR A 10 10.62 2.99 10.27
CA TYR A 10 10.01 3.94 9.37
C TYR A 10 9.52 5.05 10.29
N HIS A 11 10.28 6.13 10.40
CA HIS A 11 9.76 7.39 10.92
C HIS A 11 8.53 7.65 10.05
N LEU A 12 7.37 7.32 10.59
CA LEU A 12 6.08 7.58 10.00
C LEU A 12 6.08 9.09 9.79
N ALA A 13 6.39 9.49 8.55
CA ALA A 13 6.03 10.81 8.07
C ALA A 13 4.56 10.95 8.46
N GLU A 14 4.22 12.02 9.16
CA GLU A 14 2.84 12.36 9.45
C GLU A 14 2.01 12.11 8.18
N PRO A 15 0.81 11.51 8.28
CA PRO A 15 -0.02 11.28 7.11
C PRO A 15 -0.06 12.58 6.30
N LEU A 16 0.49 12.54 5.08
CA LEU A 16 0.57 13.72 4.22
C LEU A 16 -0.82 14.15 3.72
N LEU A 17 -1.86 13.42 4.13
CA LEU A 17 -3.24 13.54 3.73
C LEU A 17 -4.11 13.94 4.92
N ASP A 18 -5.17 14.67 4.62
CA ASP A 18 -6.26 14.85 5.57
C ASP A 18 -6.97 13.52 5.88
N GLU A 19 -7.71 13.51 6.98
CA GLU A 19 -8.41 12.30 7.44
C GLU A 19 -9.47 11.82 6.43
N GLU A 20 -10.09 12.74 5.69
CA GLU A 20 -11.10 12.44 4.68
C GLU A 20 -10.51 11.69 3.48
N GLU A 21 -9.39 12.17 2.94
CA GLU A 21 -8.70 11.57 1.82
C GLU A 21 -8.10 10.22 2.23
N ARG A 22 -7.54 10.11 3.45
CA ARG A 22 -7.09 8.82 3.98
C ARG A 22 -8.24 7.81 4.10
N ALA A 23 -9.40 8.23 4.61
CA ALA A 23 -10.58 7.38 4.72
C ALA A 23 -11.10 6.95 3.34
N PHE A 24 -11.10 7.87 2.37
CA PHE A 24 -11.46 7.60 0.98
C PHE A 24 -10.54 6.54 0.35
N ARG A 25 -9.22 6.74 0.43
CA ARG A 25 -8.23 5.80 -0.11
C ARG A 25 -8.30 4.43 0.56
N THR A 26 -8.52 4.41 1.88
CA THR A 26 -8.73 3.15 2.65
C THR A 26 -9.93 2.39 2.11
N LYS A 27 -11.07 3.06 1.94
CA LYS A 27 -12.30 2.45 1.43
C LYS A 27 -12.12 1.88 0.03
N MET A 28 -11.39 2.57 -0.85
CA MET A 28 -11.05 2.06 -2.17
C MET A 28 -10.26 0.75 -2.09
N VAL A 29 -9.15 0.74 -1.35
CA VAL A 29 -8.28 -0.44 -1.18
C VAL A 29 -9.06 -1.61 -0.57
N GLU A 30 -9.87 -1.37 0.45
CA GLU A 30 -10.72 -2.41 1.06
C GLU A 30 -11.70 -3.00 0.06
N THR A 31 -12.35 -2.16 -0.75
CA THR A 31 -13.31 -2.61 -1.75
C THR A 31 -12.64 -3.51 -2.79
N THR A 32 -11.46 -3.11 -3.27
CA THR A 32 -10.64 -3.93 -4.16
C THR A 32 -10.29 -5.27 -3.52
N TYR A 33 -9.88 -5.30 -2.25
CA TYR A 33 -9.57 -6.56 -1.57
C TYR A 33 -10.79 -7.45 -1.32
N ARG A 34 -11.97 -6.87 -1.07
CA ARG A 34 -13.22 -7.64 -1.00
C ARG A 34 -13.53 -8.33 -2.32
N VAL A 35 -13.39 -7.63 -3.45
CA VAL A 35 -13.58 -8.20 -4.79
C VAL A 35 -12.56 -9.31 -5.06
N LEU A 36 -11.27 -9.08 -4.79
CA LEU A 36 -10.24 -10.11 -4.98
C LEU A 36 -10.49 -11.35 -4.11
N LYS A 37 -10.89 -11.15 -2.85
CA LYS A 37 -11.25 -12.24 -1.94
C LYS A 37 -12.46 -13.03 -2.44
N ALA A 38 -13.51 -12.35 -2.91
CA ALA A 38 -14.69 -13.01 -3.48
C ALA A 38 -14.33 -13.88 -4.70
N ASN A 39 -13.34 -13.46 -5.48
CA ASN A 39 -12.82 -14.20 -6.64
C ASN A 39 -11.72 -15.21 -6.28
N LYS A 40 -11.46 -15.47 -4.99
CA LYS A 40 -10.38 -16.35 -4.50
C LYS A 40 -8.97 -15.97 -5.02
N VAL A 41 -8.78 -14.71 -5.40
CA VAL A 41 -7.50 -14.19 -5.85
C VAL A 41 -6.72 -13.68 -4.65
N ARG A 42 -5.52 -14.24 -4.44
CA ARG A 42 -4.61 -13.76 -3.39
C ARG A 42 -3.71 -12.65 -3.95
N PRO A 43 -3.84 -11.40 -3.48
CA PRO A 43 -2.96 -10.33 -3.93
C PRO A 43 -1.51 -10.63 -3.49
N PRO A 44 -0.51 -10.38 -4.36
CA PRO A 44 0.90 -10.47 -4.01
C PRO A 44 1.26 -9.58 -2.81
N LYS A 45 2.30 -9.96 -2.04
CA LYS A 45 2.77 -9.20 -0.87
C LYS A 45 3.11 -7.74 -1.23
N ARG A 46 3.69 -7.51 -2.41
CA ARG A 46 4.02 -6.17 -2.91
C ARG A 46 2.78 -5.32 -3.15
N VAL A 47 1.70 -5.88 -3.70
CA VAL A 47 0.43 -5.15 -3.90
C VAL A 47 -0.11 -4.67 -2.55
N LYS A 48 -0.06 -5.52 -1.51
CA LYS A 48 -0.43 -5.11 -0.15
C LYS A 48 0.41 -3.95 0.37
N HIS A 49 1.72 -4.00 0.16
CA HIS A 49 2.61 -2.93 0.59
C HIS A 49 2.33 -1.62 -0.16
N LEU A 50 2.18 -1.67 -1.50
CA LEU A 50 1.88 -0.50 -2.31
C LEU A 50 0.53 0.13 -1.96
N SER A 51 -0.50 -0.69 -1.70
CA SER A 51 -1.79 -0.17 -1.23
C SER A 51 -1.67 0.56 0.11
N GLN A 52 -0.82 0.09 1.02
CA GLN A 52 -0.59 0.76 2.29
C GLN A 52 0.11 2.11 2.10
N LEU A 53 1.17 2.16 1.28
CA LEU A 53 1.84 3.42 0.93
C LEU A 53 0.88 4.43 0.30
N TYR A 54 -0.05 3.95 -0.53
CA TYR A 54 -1.07 4.79 -1.15
C TYR A 54 -2.06 5.36 -0.12
N VAL A 55 -2.55 4.52 0.80
CA VAL A 55 -3.45 4.93 1.90
C VAL A 55 -2.77 5.93 2.82
N ASP A 56 -1.50 5.73 3.13
CA ASP A 56 -0.73 6.63 3.99
C ASP A 56 -0.28 7.92 3.27
N GLY A 57 -0.61 8.08 1.98
CA GLY A 57 -0.29 9.27 1.21
C GLY A 57 1.15 9.39 0.74
N LEU A 58 1.95 8.35 0.96
CA LEU A 58 3.37 8.32 0.59
C LEU A 58 3.58 8.17 -0.92
N ILE A 59 2.57 7.68 -1.64
CA ILE A 59 2.55 7.61 -3.10
C ILE A 59 1.21 8.10 -3.65
N SER A 60 1.25 8.71 -4.82
CA SER A 60 0.09 9.14 -5.60
C SER A 60 -0.53 8.00 -6.42
N ASP A 61 -1.74 8.23 -6.96
CA ASP A 61 -2.38 7.28 -7.90
C ASP A 61 -1.49 6.95 -9.11
N LYS A 62 -0.78 7.96 -9.63
CA LYS A 62 0.11 7.81 -10.77
C LYS A 62 1.28 6.89 -10.43
N GLU A 63 1.90 7.10 -9.28
CA GLU A 63 3.01 6.27 -8.81
C GLU A 63 2.56 4.86 -8.46
N LEU A 64 1.39 4.71 -7.83
CA LEU A 64 0.79 3.39 -7.59
C LEU A 64 0.61 2.62 -8.90
N SER A 65 0.04 3.26 -9.92
CA SER A 65 -0.17 2.64 -11.25
C SER A 65 1.16 2.24 -11.90
N VAL A 66 2.16 3.12 -11.89
CA VAL A 66 3.51 2.82 -12.42
C VAL A 66 4.14 1.64 -11.66
N LEU A 67 4.06 1.62 -10.33
CA LEU A 67 4.67 0.57 -9.51
C LEU A 67 3.97 -0.79 -9.66
N LEU A 68 2.67 -0.79 -9.96
CA LEU A 68 1.91 -2.00 -10.30
C LEU A 68 2.23 -2.49 -11.72
N ASN A 69 2.35 -1.58 -12.70
CA ASN A 69 2.63 -1.91 -14.11
C ASN A 69 4.11 -2.24 -14.40
N ALA A 70 5.04 -1.76 -13.58
CA ALA A 70 6.44 -2.19 -13.65
C ALA A 70 6.63 -3.72 -13.48
N LEU A 71 5.57 -4.43 -13.09
CA LEU A 71 5.53 -5.88 -12.94
C LEU A 71 5.10 -6.61 -14.23
N THR A 72 4.41 -5.96 -15.16
CA THR A 72 4.00 -6.54 -16.45
C THR A 72 5.00 -6.30 -17.57
N SER A 73 5.91 -5.34 -17.41
CA SER A 73 7.05 -5.15 -18.31
C SER A 73 8.12 -6.20 -17.98
N LYS A 74 8.04 -7.34 -18.67
CA LYS A 74 9.05 -8.38 -18.68
C LYS A 74 9.41 -8.71 -20.12
#